data_AF-A0A0J6ILC0-F1
#
_entry.id   AF-A0A0J6ILC0-F1
#
_cell.length_a   1.000
_cell.length_b   1.000
_cell.length_c   1.000
_cell.angle_alpha   90.00
_cell.angle_beta   90.00
_cell.angle_gamma   90.00
#
_symmetry.space_group_name_H-M   'P 1'
#
loop_
_entity.id
_entity.type
_entity.pdbx_description
1 polymer ?
#
loop_
_entity_poly.entity_id
_entity_poly.type
_entity_poly.pdbx_seq_one_letter_code
_entity_poly.pdbx_strand_id
1 'polypeptide(L)'
;MVALVVGRPERVEWLRYYAQYAKVNDNKIDPEFRGWGWRKPPVEFQPSEFIPQPWTQRAFEQWDAMQVLAKIHRPVTVSLKRPDNGERLKREALSAQLTAGWDKATDALTPKPARLFYDGGLNSSPIAELSPALHAAHSSLDLLDSRESYDLTQRLGDTGSASPFVGIALATMASYLNADTSVVMPMRRQDQATIIPITSATPGKKPVGNPFGINLMPQTASSDETPEIKPEPVRQVPAIRPLADEDYTLEEFLAEQNKSRNWMDEL
;
A
#
# COMPACT_ATOMS: atom_id res chain seq x y z
N MET A 1 5.07 -2.91 -14.69
CA MET A 1 5.81 -3.17 -13.45
C MET A 1 5.74 -1.89 -12.61
N VAL A 2 5.17 -1.94 -11.41
CA VAL A 2 5.05 -0.76 -10.52
C VAL A 2 5.97 -1.00 -9.34
N ALA A 3 6.85 -0.04 -9.03
CA ALA A 3 7.75 -0.11 -7.89
C ALA A 3 7.29 0.87 -6.81
N LEU A 4 7.22 0.40 -5.56
CA LEU A 4 7.02 1.23 -4.38
C LEU A 4 8.39 1.45 -3.74
N VAL A 5 8.85 2.71 -3.70
CA VAL A 5 10.09 3.08 -3.02
C VAL A 5 9.76 3.66 -1.65
N VAL A 6 10.30 3.06 -0.59
CA VAL A 6 10.21 3.58 0.76
C VAL A 6 11.59 4.12 1.14
N GLY A 7 11.67 5.41 1.45
CA GLY A 7 12.92 5.99 1.90
C GLY A 7 12.72 7.21 2.77
N ARG A 8 13.81 7.58 3.44
CA ARG A 8 13.91 8.71 4.36
C ARG A 8 14.77 9.77 3.70
N PRO A 9 14.19 10.84 3.14
CA PRO A 9 14.94 11.86 2.42
C PRO A 9 16.13 12.39 3.24
N GLU A 10 15.92 12.61 4.54
CA GLU A 10 16.93 13.14 5.45
C GLU A 10 18.19 12.27 5.56
N ARG A 11 18.09 10.96 5.26
CA ARG A 11 19.23 10.04 5.31
C ARG A 11 20.10 10.08 4.06
N VAL A 12 19.61 10.65 2.97
CA VAL A 12 20.34 10.73 1.70
C VAL A 12 20.75 12.16 1.37
N GLU A 13 20.15 13.18 1.99
CA GLU A 13 20.45 14.60 1.71
C GLU A 13 21.94 14.96 1.82
N TRP A 14 22.66 14.39 2.80
CA TRP A 14 24.10 14.64 2.96
C TRP A 14 24.94 14.17 1.74
N LEU A 15 24.43 13.23 0.94
CA LEU A 15 25.10 12.74 -0.27
C LEU A 15 25.11 13.78 -1.39
N ARG A 16 24.24 14.80 -1.36
CA ARG A 16 24.22 15.88 -2.36
C ARG A 16 25.55 16.63 -2.41
N TYR A 17 26.25 16.70 -1.28
CA TYR A 17 27.61 17.24 -1.25
C TYR A 17 28.54 16.48 -2.20
N TYR A 18 28.45 15.15 -2.27
CA TYR A 18 29.30 14.32 -3.11
C TYR A 18 28.85 14.29 -4.58
N ALA A 19 27.54 14.43 -4.83
CA ALA A 19 26.95 14.33 -6.16
C ALA A 19 27.58 15.29 -7.18
N GLN A 20 27.98 16.50 -6.75
CA GLN A 20 28.64 17.49 -7.62
C GLN A 20 30.05 17.08 -8.08
N TYR A 21 30.69 16.16 -7.38
CA TYR A 21 32.05 15.68 -7.70
C TYR A 21 32.04 14.38 -8.51
N ALA A 22 30.89 13.69 -8.59
CA ALA A 22 30.77 12.46 -9.36
C ALA A 22 30.88 12.74 -10.87
N LYS A 23 31.42 11.78 -11.63
CA LYS A 23 31.36 11.85 -13.10
C LYS A 23 29.92 11.86 -13.57
N VAL A 24 29.64 12.71 -14.56
CA VAL A 24 28.36 12.69 -15.28
C VAL A 24 28.37 11.49 -16.22
N ASN A 25 27.28 10.72 -16.21
CA ASN A 25 27.10 9.63 -17.14
C ASN A 25 26.54 10.17 -18.48
N ASP A 26 27.11 9.70 -19.60
CA ASP A 26 26.61 10.04 -20.94
C ASP A 26 25.19 9.48 -21.14
N ASN A 27 24.91 8.31 -20.56
CA ASN A 27 23.55 7.76 -20.50
C ASN A 27 22.76 8.47 -19.39
N LYS A 28 21.75 9.26 -19.78
CA LYS A 28 20.88 10.00 -18.86
C LYS A 28 20.04 9.12 -17.95
N ILE A 29 19.83 7.85 -18.31
CA ILE A 29 19.02 6.91 -17.53
C ILE A 29 19.85 6.26 -16.42
N ASP A 30 21.17 6.15 -16.60
CA ASP A 30 22.03 5.37 -15.71
C ASP A 30 22.59 6.23 -14.56
N PRO A 31 22.10 6.02 -13.31
CA PRO A 31 22.51 6.81 -12.16
C PRO A 31 23.82 6.31 -11.53
N GLU A 32 24.45 5.25 -12.07
CA GLU A 32 25.61 4.59 -11.49
C GLU A 32 26.81 5.52 -11.26
N PHE A 33 27.46 5.36 -10.11
CA PHE A 33 28.70 6.06 -9.80
C PHE A 33 29.90 5.42 -10.51
N ARG A 34 30.46 6.12 -11.51
CA ARG A 34 31.64 5.66 -12.29
C ARG A 34 32.98 6.26 -11.83
N GLY A 35 33.00 6.82 -10.63
CA GLY A 35 34.15 7.51 -10.05
C GLY A 35 34.03 9.03 -10.06
N TRP A 36 35.04 9.68 -9.49
CA TRP A 36 35.11 11.13 -9.37
C TRP A 36 35.45 11.79 -10.70
N GLY A 37 34.90 12.98 -10.92
CA GLY A 37 35.21 13.83 -12.05
C GLY A 37 36.60 14.46 -11.94
N TRP A 38 36.78 15.61 -12.59
CA TRP A 38 38.06 16.32 -12.61
C TRP A 38 38.52 16.84 -11.24
N ARG A 39 37.58 17.05 -10.31
CA ARG A 39 37.83 17.43 -8.91
C ARG A 39 37.32 16.34 -7.98
N LYS A 40 38.16 15.91 -7.05
CA LYS A 40 37.76 15.03 -5.95
C LYS A 40 37.09 15.83 -4.83
N PRO A 41 36.17 15.23 -4.06
CA PRO A 41 35.59 15.90 -2.90
C PRO A 41 36.69 16.19 -1.87
N PRO A 42 36.71 17.40 -1.27
CA PRO A 42 37.65 17.74 -0.20
C PRO A 42 37.54 16.82 1.03
N VAL A 43 36.32 16.39 1.35
CA VAL A 43 36.06 15.37 2.37
C VAL A 43 35.93 14.02 1.67
N GLU A 44 36.66 13.02 2.12
CA GLU A 44 36.56 11.68 1.56
C GLU A 44 35.21 11.03 1.90
N PHE A 45 34.59 10.42 0.91
CA PHE A 45 33.37 9.65 1.11
C PHE A 45 33.67 8.41 1.94
N GLN A 46 32.87 8.19 3.00
CA GLN A 46 32.96 7.01 3.85
C GLN A 46 31.82 6.04 3.49
N PRO A 47 32.10 4.91 2.80
CA PRO A 47 31.10 3.90 2.51
C PRO A 47 30.49 3.32 3.78
N SER A 48 29.22 2.96 3.71
CA SER A 48 28.53 2.20 4.75
C SER A 48 27.88 0.96 4.16
N GLU A 49 27.44 0.04 5.02
CA GLU A 49 26.69 -1.15 4.61
C GLU A 49 25.47 -0.80 3.73
N PHE A 50 24.79 0.31 4.04
CA PHE A 50 23.57 0.73 3.34
C PHE A 50 23.83 1.70 2.18
N ILE A 51 24.98 2.38 2.18
CA ILE A 51 25.37 3.34 1.13
C ILE A 51 26.82 3.03 0.77
N PRO A 52 27.07 2.04 -0.09
CA PRO A 52 28.42 1.60 -0.45
C PRO A 52 29.10 2.59 -1.40
N GLN A 53 28.33 3.42 -2.12
CA GLN A 53 28.81 4.37 -3.10
C GLN A 53 28.04 5.69 -2.97
N PRO A 54 28.68 6.83 -3.26
CA PRO A 54 28.00 8.12 -3.27
C PRO A 54 26.95 8.17 -4.38
N TRP A 55 25.92 8.98 -4.19
CA TRP A 55 24.91 9.21 -5.21
C TRP A 55 25.41 10.22 -6.25
N THR A 56 25.13 9.96 -7.51
CA THR A 56 25.41 10.89 -8.61
C THR A 56 24.35 12.00 -8.67
N GLN A 57 24.63 13.07 -9.41
CA GLN A 57 23.61 14.08 -9.68
C GLN A 57 22.37 13.49 -10.36
N ARG A 58 22.56 12.50 -11.26
CA ARG A 58 21.45 11.78 -11.91
C ARG A 58 20.61 10.95 -10.94
N ALA A 59 21.24 10.28 -9.97
CA ALA A 59 20.52 9.56 -8.92
C ALA A 59 19.59 10.51 -8.14
N PHE A 60 20.06 11.71 -7.83
CA PHE A 60 19.25 12.73 -7.16
C PHE A 60 18.16 13.31 -8.03
N GLU A 61 18.41 13.56 -9.31
CA GLU A 61 17.35 14.00 -10.24
C GLU A 61 16.21 12.97 -10.33
N GLN A 62 16.54 11.68 -10.39
CA GLN A 62 15.55 10.60 -10.37
C GLN A 62 14.80 10.56 -9.02
N TRP A 63 15.54 10.67 -7.91
CA TRP A 63 14.96 10.69 -6.57
C TRP A 63 14.00 11.85 -6.35
N ASP A 64 14.39 13.06 -6.75
CA ASP A 64 13.62 14.29 -6.60
C ASP A 64 12.39 14.31 -7.54
N ALA A 65 12.46 13.60 -8.67
CA ALA A 65 11.33 13.44 -9.58
C ALA A 65 10.29 12.44 -9.07
N MET A 66 10.60 11.63 -8.05
CA MET A 66 9.63 10.67 -7.51
C MET A 66 8.50 11.39 -6.77
N GLN A 67 7.27 11.01 -7.11
CA GLN A 67 6.10 11.53 -6.43
C GLN A 67 5.97 10.92 -5.03
N VAL A 68 5.91 11.76 -4.00
CA VAL A 68 5.60 11.33 -2.64
C VAL A 68 4.11 11.04 -2.51
N LEU A 69 3.76 9.76 -2.40
CA LEU A 69 2.37 9.32 -2.31
C LEU A 69 1.82 9.43 -0.89
N ALA A 70 2.60 8.96 0.09
CA ALA A 70 2.21 8.95 1.50
C ALA A 70 3.43 8.97 2.42
N LYS A 71 3.18 9.28 3.69
CA LYS A 71 4.14 9.18 4.80
C LYS A 71 3.80 7.93 5.60
N ILE A 72 4.75 7.00 5.67
CA ILE A 72 4.67 5.84 6.56
C ILE A 72 5.20 6.25 7.93
N HIS A 73 4.37 6.13 8.96
CA HIS A 73 4.75 6.45 10.33
C HIS A 73 5.52 5.30 10.96
N ARG A 74 6.22 5.58 12.06
CA ARG A 74 6.98 4.55 12.79
C ARG A 74 6.02 3.45 13.25
N PRO A 75 6.25 2.17 12.89
CA PRO A 75 5.42 1.08 13.37
C PRO A 75 5.40 1.00 14.89
N VAL A 76 4.22 0.77 15.46
CA VAL A 76 4.04 0.44 16.87
C VAL A 76 3.79 -1.05 16.98
N THR A 77 4.63 -1.73 17.75
CA THR A 77 4.47 -3.16 18.02
C THR A 77 4.15 -3.36 19.49
N VAL A 78 3.14 -4.18 19.77
CA VAL A 78 2.75 -4.59 21.12
C VAL A 78 2.82 -6.11 21.24
N SER A 79 3.28 -6.59 22.40
CA SER A 79 3.29 -8.02 22.71
C SER A 79 1.87 -8.48 23.03
N LEU A 80 1.45 -9.59 22.43
CA LEU A 80 0.21 -10.30 22.75
C LEU A 80 0.47 -11.48 23.70
N LYS A 81 1.69 -11.57 24.23
CA LYS A 81 2.11 -12.56 25.22
C LYS A 81 2.39 -11.91 26.57
N ARG A 82 2.18 -12.71 27.60
CA ARG A 82 2.58 -12.44 28.98
C ARG A 82 4.11 -12.33 29.09
N PRO A 83 4.64 -11.36 29.83
CA PRO A 83 6.08 -11.21 30.03
C PRO A 83 6.68 -12.25 31.00
N ASP A 84 5.88 -12.82 31.89
CA ASP A 84 6.27 -13.78 32.94
C ASP A 84 6.33 -15.23 32.43
N ASN A 85 5.34 -15.70 31.64
CA ASN A 85 5.25 -17.09 31.20
C ASN A 85 5.22 -17.29 29.68
N GLY A 86 5.15 -16.22 28.89
CA GLY A 86 5.12 -16.29 27.42
C GLY A 86 3.80 -16.82 26.82
N GLU A 87 2.79 -17.10 27.64
CA GLU A 87 1.46 -17.50 27.16
C GLU A 87 0.74 -16.33 26.49
N ARG A 88 -0.20 -16.63 25.59
CA ARG A 88 -1.04 -15.58 24.97
C ARG A 88 -1.89 -14.90 26.04
N LEU A 89 -2.01 -13.58 25.94
CA LEU A 89 -2.89 -12.80 26.80
C LEU A 89 -4.34 -13.25 26.63
N LYS A 90 -5.08 -13.28 27.74
CA LYS A 90 -6.52 -13.50 27.75
C LYS A 90 -7.27 -12.27 27.22
N ARG A 91 -8.52 -12.46 26.81
CA ARG A 91 -9.35 -11.48 26.07
C ARG A 91 -9.24 -10.03 26.57
N GLU A 92 -9.44 -9.77 27.86
CA GLU A 92 -9.39 -8.41 28.41
C GLU A 92 -7.99 -7.79 28.33
N ALA A 93 -6.96 -8.52 28.77
CA ALA A 93 -5.57 -8.04 28.72
C ALA A 93 -5.07 -7.88 27.27
N LEU A 94 -5.50 -8.76 26.37
CA LEU A 94 -5.22 -8.66 24.94
C LEU A 94 -5.86 -7.40 24.35
N SER A 95 -7.14 -7.17 24.64
CA SER A 95 -7.85 -5.95 24.20
C SER A 95 -7.16 -4.69 24.71
N ALA A 96 -6.76 -4.65 25.99
CA ALA A 96 -6.06 -3.51 26.56
C ALA A 96 -4.69 -3.24 25.89
N GLN A 97 -3.94 -4.29 25.54
CA GLN A 97 -2.67 -4.13 24.79
C GLN A 97 -2.90 -3.59 23.38
N LEU A 98 -3.92 -4.10 22.69
CA LEU A 98 -4.28 -3.62 21.35
C LEU A 98 -4.76 -2.16 21.39
N THR A 99 -5.60 -1.78 22.36
CA THR A 99 -6.03 -0.40 22.60
C THR A 99 -4.84 0.52 22.83
N ALA A 100 -3.95 0.17 23.78
CA ALA A 100 -2.76 0.98 24.06
C ALA A 100 -1.83 1.09 22.84
N GLY A 101 -1.70 0.02 22.05
CA GLY A 101 -0.97 0.05 20.79
C GLY A 101 -1.59 0.99 19.75
N TRP A 102 -2.93 0.96 19.64
CA TRP A 102 -3.70 1.80 18.73
C TRP A 102 -3.57 3.28 19.08
N ASP A 103 -3.79 3.65 20.33
CA ASP A 103 -3.68 5.04 20.82
C ASP A 103 -2.27 5.56 20.56
N LYS A 104 -1.25 4.80 20.97
CA LYS A 104 0.15 5.15 20.73
C LYS A 104 0.48 5.36 19.24
N ALA A 105 -0.15 4.60 18.35
CA ALA A 105 0.07 4.71 16.91
C ALA A 105 -0.71 5.87 16.27
N THR A 106 -1.86 6.25 16.84
CA THR A 106 -2.85 7.09 16.16
C THR A 106 -3.14 8.44 16.84
N ASP A 107 -2.72 8.63 18.08
CA ASP A 107 -3.01 9.84 18.87
C ASP A 107 -2.49 11.11 18.21
N ALA A 108 -1.22 11.09 17.77
CA ALA A 108 -0.56 12.22 17.14
C ALA A 108 -0.94 12.43 15.66
N LEU A 109 -1.79 11.57 15.08
CA LEU A 109 -2.13 11.63 13.66
C LEU A 109 -3.24 12.64 13.41
N THR A 110 -3.00 13.52 12.43
CA THR A 110 -4.01 14.43 11.89
C THR A 110 -3.97 14.34 10.35
N PRO A 111 -5.07 13.93 9.68
CA PRO A 111 -6.35 13.52 10.24
C PRO A 111 -6.27 12.14 10.93
N LYS A 112 -7.28 11.86 11.77
CA LYS A 112 -7.47 10.55 12.41
C LYS A 112 -7.61 9.44 11.36
N PRO A 113 -7.29 8.18 11.70
CA PRO A 113 -7.45 7.06 10.79
C PRO A 113 -8.87 6.99 10.24
N ALA A 114 -8.93 6.94 8.92
CA ALA A 114 -10.13 6.79 8.13
C ALA A 114 -10.42 5.29 7.90
N ARG A 115 -9.39 4.46 7.76
CA ARG A 115 -9.57 3.03 7.42
C ARG A 115 -8.50 2.13 7.99
N LEU A 116 -8.85 0.87 8.16
CA LEU A 116 -8.00 -0.21 8.64
C LEU A 116 -7.92 -1.35 7.62
N PHE A 117 -6.69 -1.66 7.21
CA PHE A 117 -6.35 -2.86 6.45
C PHE A 117 -5.75 -3.89 7.41
N TYR A 118 -6.34 -5.07 7.51
CA TYR A 118 -5.84 -6.14 8.37
C TYR A 118 -5.83 -7.48 7.67
N ASP A 119 -4.95 -8.36 8.11
CA ASP A 119 -4.81 -9.71 7.56
C ASP A 119 -4.44 -10.67 8.68
N GLY A 120 -5.31 -11.64 8.94
CA GLY A 120 -5.03 -12.70 9.91
C GLY A 120 -4.67 -14.06 9.30
N GLY A 121 -4.87 -14.24 8.00
CA GLY A 121 -4.77 -15.54 7.32
C GLY A 121 -6.04 -16.39 7.46
N LEU A 122 -6.11 -17.47 6.66
CA LEU A 122 -7.33 -18.25 6.38
C LEU A 122 -8.04 -18.84 7.62
N ASN A 123 -7.30 -19.06 8.70
CA ASN A 123 -7.80 -19.75 9.91
C ASN A 123 -7.94 -18.81 11.10
N SER A 124 -8.12 -17.52 10.86
CA SER A 124 -8.24 -16.52 11.92
C SER A 124 -9.37 -15.54 11.62
N SER A 125 -9.92 -14.95 12.68
CA SER A 125 -10.91 -13.88 12.58
C SER A 125 -10.43 -12.68 13.41
N PRO A 126 -9.54 -11.82 12.86
CA PRO A 126 -8.96 -10.71 13.60
C PRO A 126 -10.02 -9.73 14.14
N ILE A 127 -11.17 -9.61 13.47
CA ILE A 127 -12.25 -8.70 13.86
C ILE A 127 -12.75 -8.96 15.30
N ALA A 128 -12.74 -10.21 15.76
CA ALA A 128 -13.17 -10.57 17.11
C ALA A 128 -12.25 -9.99 18.21
N GLU A 129 -10.98 -9.75 17.88
CA GLU A 129 -9.98 -9.13 18.77
C GLU A 129 -9.89 -7.62 18.54
N LEU A 130 -10.01 -7.17 17.30
CA LEU A 130 -9.87 -5.76 16.92
C LEU A 130 -11.09 -4.92 17.33
N SER A 131 -12.32 -5.40 17.14
CA SER A 131 -13.53 -4.64 17.47
C SER A 131 -13.57 -4.15 18.93
N PRO A 132 -13.39 -5.01 19.95
CA PRO A 132 -13.39 -4.53 21.33
C PRO A 132 -12.23 -3.57 21.62
N ALA A 133 -11.05 -3.79 21.02
CA ALA A 133 -9.89 -2.94 21.23
C ALA A 133 -10.07 -1.54 20.64
N LEU A 134 -10.59 -1.44 19.42
CA LEU A 134 -10.85 -0.16 18.75
C LEU A 134 -12.01 0.60 19.40
N HIS A 135 -13.03 -0.12 19.88
CA HIS A 135 -14.10 0.48 20.65
C HIS A 135 -13.58 1.11 21.95
N ALA A 136 -12.73 0.39 22.69
CA ALA A 136 -12.10 0.89 23.91
C ALA A 136 -11.11 2.04 23.65
N ALA A 137 -10.49 2.08 22.47
CA ALA A 137 -9.64 3.18 22.00
C ALA A 137 -10.42 4.42 21.55
N HIS A 138 -11.77 4.39 21.61
CA HIS A 138 -12.63 5.43 21.04
C HIS A 138 -12.29 5.77 19.59
N SER A 139 -11.89 4.76 18.81
CA SER A 139 -11.64 4.91 17.39
C SER A 139 -12.92 5.30 16.66
N SER A 140 -12.80 6.18 15.66
CA SER A 140 -13.93 6.55 14.79
C SER A 140 -14.27 5.47 13.77
N LEU A 141 -13.48 4.40 13.68
CA LEU A 141 -13.65 3.35 12.68
C LEU A 141 -14.77 2.38 13.04
N ASP A 142 -15.65 2.11 12.09
CA ASP A 142 -16.58 0.98 12.13
C ASP A 142 -16.00 -0.22 11.38
N LEU A 143 -15.65 -1.28 12.12
CA LEU A 143 -15.10 -2.49 11.52
C LEU A 143 -16.13 -3.31 10.72
N LEU A 144 -17.41 -3.00 10.86
CA LEU A 144 -18.49 -3.62 10.07
C LEU A 144 -18.77 -2.84 8.77
N ASP A 145 -18.32 -1.60 8.65
CA ASP A 145 -18.39 -0.86 7.39
C ASP A 145 -17.27 -1.33 6.44
N SER A 146 -17.68 -1.90 5.31
CA SER A 146 -16.80 -2.34 4.23
C SER A 146 -15.90 -1.24 3.63
N ARG A 147 -16.17 0.04 3.91
CA ARG A 147 -15.40 1.21 3.43
C ARG A 147 -14.35 1.68 4.44
N GLU A 148 -14.42 1.18 5.67
CA GLU A 148 -13.49 1.51 6.76
C GLU A 148 -12.66 0.29 7.19
N SER A 149 -13.15 -0.91 6.88
CA SER A 149 -12.60 -2.19 7.32
C SER A 149 -12.27 -3.12 6.15
N TYR A 150 -11.00 -3.46 6.00
CA TYR A 150 -10.50 -4.28 4.90
C TYR A 150 -9.78 -5.52 5.43
N ASP A 151 -10.49 -6.64 5.53
CA ASP A 151 -9.90 -7.97 5.70
C ASP A 151 -9.25 -8.41 4.37
N LEU A 152 -7.93 -8.30 4.31
CA LEU A 152 -7.16 -8.63 3.11
C LEU A 152 -7.22 -10.12 2.78
N THR A 153 -7.27 -11.00 3.78
CA THR A 153 -7.38 -12.44 3.54
C THR A 153 -8.69 -12.77 2.84
N GLN A 154 -9.80 -12.18 3.31
CA GLN A 154 -11.11 -12.41 2.70
C GLN A 154 -11.23 -11.79 1.32
N ARG A 155 -10.64 -10.61 1.09
CA ARG A 155 -10.78 -9.87 -0.18
C ARG A 155 -9.81 -10.31 -1.27
N LEU A 156 -8.60 -10.73 -0.91
CA LEU A 156 -7.52 -11.01 -1.86
C LEU A 156 -7.03 -12.46 -1.82
N GLY A 157 -7.52 -13.25 -0.85
CA GLY A 157 -7.01 -14.58 -0.56
C GLY A 157 -5.75 -14.54 0.31
N ASP A 158 -5.14 -15.72 0.48
CA ASP A 158 -3.96 -15.87 1.32
C ASP A 158 -2.69 -15.40 0.60
N THR A 159 -2.26 -14.17 0.90
CA THR A 159 -1.02 -13.59 0.37
C THR A 159 0.22 -13.93 1.21
N GLY A 160 0.09 -14.77 2.25
CA GLY A 160 1.20 -15.25 3.06
C GLY A 160 2.06 -14.14 3.66
N SER A 161 3.39 -14.28 3.51
CA SER A 161 4.37 -13.29 3.98
C SER A 161 4.34 -11.98 3.21
N ALA A 162 3.70 -11.92 2.03
CA ALA A 162 3.58 -10.69 1.24
C ALA A 162 2.50 -9.75 1.78
N SER A 163 1.61 -10.25 2.63
CA SER A 163 0.46 -9.52 3.16
C SER A 163 0.75 -8.11 3.71
N PRO A 164 1.78 -7.89 4.56
CA PRO A 164 2.08 -6.54 5.05
C PRO A 164 2.39 -5.56 3.92
N PHE A 165 3.08 -6.01 2.87
CA PHE A 165 3.43 -5.17 1.72
C PHE A 165 2.20 -4.84 0.86
N VAL A 166 1.31 -5.82 0.67
CA VAL A 166 0.02 -5.60 0.01
C VAL A 166 -0.80 -4.57 0.79
N GLY A 167 -0.90 -4.72 2.11
CA GLY A 167 -1.57 -3.76 2.98
C GLY A 167 -0.98 -2.36 2.90
N ILE A 168 0.35 -2.22 2.94
CA ILE A 168 1.05 -0.92 2.80
C ILE A 168 0.76 -0.29 1.44
N ALA A 169 0.80 -1.06 0.35
CA ALA A 169 0.52 -0.55 -0.99
C ALA A 169 -0.93 -0.03 -1.10
N LEU A 170 -1.91 -0.82 -0.67
CA LEU A 170 -3.33 -0.43 -0.70
C LEU A 170 -3.62 0.76 0.20
N ALA A 171 -3.07 0.78 1.42
CA ALA A 171 -3.20 1.89 2.34
C ALA A 171 -2.54 3.17 1.80
N THR A 172 -1.41 3.05 1.10
CA THR A 172 -0.75 4.18 0.43
C THR A 172 -1.64 4.75 -0.68
N MET A 173 -2.17 3.89 -1.54
CA MET A 173 -3.07 4.28 -2.62
C MET A 173 -4.33 4.95 -2.07
N ALA A 174 -4.96 4.36 -1.05
CA ALA A 174 -6.16 4.87 -0.43
C ALA A 174 -5.94 6.23 0.25
N SER A 175 -4.86 6.36 1.01
CA SER A 175 -4.50 7.60 1.70
C SER A 175 -4.15 8.71 0.71
N TYR A 176 -3.44 8.38 -0.37
CA TYR A 176 -3.13 9.34 -1.43
C TYR A 176 -4.41 9.85 -2.11
N LEU A 177 -5.28 8.95 -2.60
CA LEU A 177 -6.48 9.32 -3.37
C LEU A 177 -7.52 10.07 -2.55
N ASN A 178 -7.68 9.72 -1.27
CA ASN A 178 -8.66 10.34 -0.39
C ASN A 178 -8.10 11.50 0.46
N ALA A 179 -6.79 11.73 0.42
CA ALA A 179 -6.10 12.73 1.23
C ALA A 179 -6.32 12.56 2.75
N ASP A 180 -6.31 11.33 3.22
CA ASP A 180 -6.57 10.97 4.62
C ASP A 180 -5.50 10.00 5.17
N THR A 181 -5.81 9.31 6.27
CA THR A 181 -4.92 8.38 6.96
C THR A 181 -5.50 6.98 6.93
N SER A 182 -4.70 5.99 6.54
CA SER A 182 -5.01 4.57 6.64
C SER A 182 -4.10 3.89 7.66
N VAL A 183 -4.54 2.79 8.26
CA VAL A 183 -3.73 1.97 9.15
C VAL A 183 -3.63 0.55 8.59
N VAL A 184 -2.46 -0.05 8.68
CA VAL A 184 -2.23 -1.46 8.35
C VAL A 184 -1.90 -2.23 9.62
N MET A 185 -2.61 -3.33 9.85
CA MET A 185 -2.38 -4.26 10.95
C MET A 185 -2.20 -5.69 10.43
N PRO A 186 -0.94 -6.13 10.19
CA PRO A 186 -0.67 -7.53 9.92
C PRO A 186 -0.90 -8.35 11.20
N MET A 187 -1.96 -9.16 11.21
CA MET A 187 -2.46 -9.91 12.37
C MET A 187 -2.15 -11.41 12.29
N ARG A 188 -1.35 -11.84 11.31
CA ARG A 188 -0.91 -13.25 11.18
C ARG A 188 -0.06 -13.73 12.36
N ARG A 189 0.71 -12.81 12.95
CA ARG A 189 1.53 -13.12 14.13
C ARG A 189 0.65 -13.21 15.37
N GLN A 190 0.71 -14.36 16.03
CA GLN A 190 -0.10 -14.66 17.21
C GLN A 190 0.54 -14.19 18.52
N ASP A 191 1.79 -13.74 18.47
CA ASP A 191 2.60 -13.32 19.61
C ASP A 191 2.73 -11.80 19.76
N GLN A 192 2.48 -11.05 18.68
CA GLN A 192 2.56 -9.59 18.66
C GLN A 192 1.61 -9.01 17.61
N ALA A 193 1.11 -7.81 17.85
CA ALA A 193 0.42 -7.01 16.86
C ALA A 193 1.33 -5.85 16.43
N THR A 194 1.32 -5.53 15.13
CA THR A 194 2.05 -4.37 14.58
C THR A 194 1.06 -3.44 13.90
N ILE A 195 1.14 -2.16 14.22
CA ILE A 195 0.25 -1.11 13.74
C ILE A 195 1.10 -0.13 12.94
N ILE A 196 0.76 0.03 11.66
CA ILE A 196 1.53 0.83 10.71
C ILE A 196 0.60 1.90 10.14
N PRO A 197 0.63 3.12 10.69
CA PRO A 197 -0.12 4.23 10.13
C PRO A 197 0.53 4.76 8.85
N ILE A 198 -0.30 5.13 7.89
CA ILE A 198 0.10 5.68 6.60
C ILE A 198 -0.80 6.89 6.33
N THR A 199 -0.21 8.06 6.23
CA THR A 199 -0.94 9.32 6.02
C THR A 199 -0.60 9.90 4.67
N SER A 200 -1.59 10.47 3.98
CA SER A 200 -1.37 11.21 2.74
C SER A 200 -0.22 12.21 2.85
N ALA A 201 0.53 12.42 1.76
CA ALA A 201 1.51 13.50 1.71
C ALA A 201 0.86 14.89 1.85
N THR A 202 -0.41 15.02 1.44
CA THR A 202 -1.19 16.27 1.46
C THR A 202 -2.55 16.06 2.16
N PRO A 203 -2.59 15.82 3.48
CA PRO A 203 -3.85 15.52 4.15
C PRO A 203 -4.87 16.66 4.02
N GLY A 204 -6.13 16.30 3.76
CA GLY A 204 -7.24 17.21 3.50
C GLY A 204 -7.26 17.84 2.10
N LYS A 205 -6.23 17.62 1.28
CA LYS A 205 -6.15 18.14 -0.10
C LYS A 205 -6.02 16.98 -1.08
N LYS A 206 -7.12 16.65 -1.75
CA LYS A 206 -7.15 15.60 -2.77
C LYS A 206 -6.14 15.92 -3.89
N PRO A 207 -5.44 14.91 -4.41
CA PRO A 207 -4.49 15.11 -5.48
C PRO A 207 -5.19 15.55 -6.76
N VAL A 208 -4.52 16.37 -7.57
CA VAL A 208 -5.04 16.85 -8.86
C VAL A 208 -5.09 15.74 -9.91
N GLY A 209 -4.28 14.69 -9.75
CA GLY A 209 -4.21 13.55 -10.67
C GLY A 209 -4.26 12.20 -9.95
N ASN A 210 -4.74 11.20 -10.67
CA ASN A 210 -4.82 9.81 -10.23
C ASN A 210 -3.76 8.97 -10.97
N PRO A 211 -2.56 8.78 -10.39
CA PRO A 211 -1.49 8.01 -11.03
C PRO A 211 -1.80 6.50 -11.09
N PHE A 212 -2.84 6.04 -10.39
CA PHE A 212 -3.21 4.63 -10.32
C PHE A 212 -4.29 4.22 -11.32
N GLY A 213 -4.97 5.19 -11.94
CA GLY A 213 -6.07 4.92 -12.87
C GLY A 213 -7.29 4.22 -12.25
N ILE A 214 -7.41 4.25 -10.91
CA ILE A 214 -8.53 3.62 -10.18
C ILE A 214 -9.24 4.62 -9.27
N ASN A 215 -10.57 4.58 -9.25
CA ASN A 215 -11.37 5.41 -8.34
C ASN A 215 -11.74 4.60 -7.10
N LEU A 216 -11.44 5.15 -5.93
CA LEU A 216 -11.87 4.59 -4.65
C LEU A 216 -13.12 5.34 -4.17
N MET A 217 -14.10 4.61 -3.64
CA MET A 217 -15.27 5.24 -3.03
C MET A 217 -14.84 6.07 -1.81
N PRO A 218 -15.27 7.34 -1.70
CA PRO A 218 -14.97 8.17 -0.54
C PRO A 218 -15.79 7.72 0.67
N GLN A 219 -15.24 7.98 1.86
CA GLN A 219 -15.85 7.59 3.15
C GLN A 219 -17.13 8.31 3.53
N THR A 220 -17.54 9.32 2.80
CA THR A 220 -18.80 10.03 3.03
C THR A 220 -19.82 9.81 1.92
N ALA A 221 -19.52 8.99 0.91
CA ALA A 221 -20.54 8.59 -0.05
C ALA A 221 -21.53 7.67 0.67
N SER A 222 -22.73 8.19 0.94
CA SER A 222 -23.89 7.39 1.31
C SER A 222 -24.15 6.38 0.19
N SER A 223 -24.56 5.17 0.56
CA SER A 223 -25.00 4.13 -0.38
C SER A 223 -26.22 4.53 -1.23
N ASP A 224 -26.86 5.67 -0.93
CA ASP A 224 -27.99 6.21 -1.68
C ASP A 224 -27.61 7.11 -2.88
N GLU A 225 -26.36 7.54 -2.99
CA GLU A 225 -25.91 8.22 -4.20
C GLU A 225 -25.50 7.19 -5.25
N THR A 226 -26.49 6.76 -6.03
CA THR A 226 -26.23 6.21 -7.36
C THR A 226 -25.44 7.30 -8.11
N PRO A 227 -24.20 7.06 -8.56
CA PRO A 227 -23.52 8.06 -9.37
C PRO A 227 -24.40 8.28 -10.60
N GLU A 228 -24.90 9.50 -10.75
CA GLU A 228 -25.61 9.92 -11.93
C GLU A 228 -24.61 9.82 -13.09
N ILE A 229 -24.65 8.70 -13.80
CA ILE A 229 -23.84 8.47 -14.99
C ILE A 229 -24.33 9.50 -16.00
N LYS A 230 -23.64 10.65 -16.08
CA LYS A 230 -23.78 11.53 -17.23
C LYS A 230 -23.38 10.70 -18.44
N PRO A 231 -24.27 10.45 -19.41
CA PRO A 231 -23.89 9.70 -20.60
C PRO A 231 -22.77 10.48 -21.28
N GLU A 232 -21.60 9.85 -21.40
CA GLU A 232 -20.59 10.32 -22.35
C GLU A 232 -21.23 10.40 -23.74
N PRO A 233 -20.88 11.39 -24.56
CA PRO A 233 -21.36 11.45 -25.94
C PRO A 233 -20.96 10.15 -26.63
N VAL A 234 -21.97 9.39 -27.05
CA VAL A 234 -21.83 8.08 -27.71
C VAL A 234 -20.83 8.21 -28.84
N ARG A 235 -19.65 7.63 -28.67
CA ARG A 235 -18.73 7.39 -29.78
C ARG A 235 -19.41 6.36 -30.67
N GLN A 236 -19.84 6.77 -31.86
CA GLN A 236 -20.50 5.87 -32.82
C GLN A 236 -19.55 4.71 -33.15
N VAL A 237 -19.83 3.55 -32.59
CA VAL A 237 -19.25 2.28 -33.03
C VAL A 237 -20.01 1.88 -34.29
N PRO A 238 -19.33 1.54 -35.41
CA PRO A 238 -20.03 1.08 -36.60
C PRO A 238 -20.84 -0.18 -36.26
N ALA A 239 -22.08 -0.21 -36.72
CA ALA A 239 -23.03 -1.29 -36.44
C ALA A 239 -22.44 -2.65 -36.82
N ILE A 240 -22.30 -3.54 -35.84
CA ILE A 240 -22.07 -4.96 -36.07
C ILE A 240 -23.35 -5.49 -36.71
N ARG A 241 -23.25 -6.09 -37.89
CA ARG A 241 -24.37 -6.73 -38.60
C ARG A 241 -24.99 -7.79 -37.67
N PRO A 242 -26.33 -7.88 -37.57
CA PRO A 242 -26.94 -8.99 -36.84
C PRO A 242 -26.60 -10.29 -37.57
N LEU A 243 -25.97 -11.23 -36.84
CA LEU A 243 -25.90 -12.63 -37.28
C LEU A 243 -27.32 -13.20 -37.20
N ALA A 244 -27.73 -13.82 -38.30
CA ALA A 244 -29.03 -14.44 -38.48
C ALA A 244 -29.24 -15.58 -37.48
N ASP A 245 -30.53 -15.84 -37.20
CA ASP A 245 -31.03 -16.94 -36.37
C ASP A 245 -30.41 -18.28 -36.78
N GLU A 246 -29.43 -18.75 -36.03
CA GLU A 246 -28.99 -20.14 -36.03
C GLU A 246 -29.00 -20.63 -34.58
N ASP A 247 -29.83 -21.65 -34.32
CA ASP A 247 -30.03 -22.29 -33.02
C ASP A 247 -28.74 -22.97 -32.53
N TYR A 248 -27.84 -22.17 -31.96
CA TYR A 248 -26.57 -22.64 -31.39
C TYR A 248 -26.83 -23.19 -29.98
N THR A 249 -26.81 -24.51 -29.82
CA THR A 249 -27.13 -25.16 -28.54
C THR A 249 -25.95 -25.09 -27.57
N LEU A 250 -26.25 -25.05 -26.27
CA LEU A 250 -25.27 -24.89 -25.19
C LEU A 250 -24.16 -25.97 -25.19
N GLU A 251 -24.44 -27.13 -25.79
CA GLU A 251 -23.52 -28.26 -25.89
C GLU A 251 -22.41 -28.02 -26.93
N GLU A 252 -22.69 -27.30 -28.02
CA GLU A 252 -21.68 -26.95 -29.04
C GLU A 252 -20.69 -25.89 -28.52
N PHE A 253 -21.17 -24.92 -27.74
CA PHE A 253 -20.31 -23.92 -27.09
C PHE A 253 -19.32 -24.56 -26.08
N LEU A 254 -19.77 -25.56 -25.33
CA LEU A 254 -18.92 -26.30 -24.39
C LEU A 254 -17.92 -27.22 -25.10
N ALA A 255 -18.27 -27.74 -26.28
CA ALA A 255 -17.38 -28.53 -27.12
C ALA A 255 -16.25 -27.67 -27.74
N GLU A 256 -16.52 -26.41 -28.11
CA GLU A 256 -15.50 -25.49 -28.61
C GLU A 256 -14.51 -25.04 -27.53
N GLN A 257 -14.96 -24.78 -26.30
CA GLN A 257 -14.09 -24.42 -25.18
C GLN A 257 -13.10 -25.53 -24.80
N ASN A 258 -13.47 -26.80 -24.99
CA ASN A 258 -12.60 -27.93 -24.70
C ASN A 258 -11.53 -28.20 -25.77
N LYS A 259 -11.56 -27.50 -26.92
CA LYS A 259 -10.59 -27.70 -28.01
C LYS A 259 -9.36 -26.79 -27.94
N SER A 260 -9.30 -25.88 -26.98
CA SER A 260 -8.16 -24.98 -26.77
C SER A 260 -7.49 -25.22 -25.43
N ARG A 261 -6.80 -26.36 -25.29
CA ARG A 261 -5.88 -26.56 -24.16
C ARG A 261 -4.75 -27.52 -24.48
N ASN A 262 -3.74 -27.03 -25.19
CA ASN A 262 -2.37 -27.55 -25.05
C ASN A 262 -1.39 -26.38 -25.06
N TRP A 263 -1.07 -25.87 -23.87
CA TRP A 263 -0.16 -24.73 -23.65
C TRP A 263 1.24 -25.21 -23.20
N MET A 264 1.57 -26.46 -23.50
CA MET A 264 2.79 -27.15 -23.03
C MET A 264 3.73 -27.59 -24.17
N ASP A 265 3.57 -27.03 -25.38
CA ASP A 265 4.47 -27.27 -26.53
C ASP A 265 5.33 -26.05 -26.92
N GLU A 266 5.38 -24.99 -26.10
CA GLU A 266 6.31 -23.86 -26.29
C GLU A 266 7.12 -23.55 -25.02
N LEU A 267 7.98 -24.51 -24.64
CA LEU A 267 9.19 -24.28 -23.82
C LEU A 267 10.40 -24.92 -24.51
#